data_AF-A0A816DIT8-F1
#
_entry.id   AF-A0A816DIT8-F1
#
_cell.length_a   1.000
_cell.length_b   1.000
_cell.length_c   1.000
_cell.angle_alpha   90.00
_cell.angle_beta   90.00
_cell.angle_gamma   90.00
#
_symmetry.space_group_name_H-M   'P 1'
#
loop_
_entity.id
_entity.type
_entity.pdbx_description
1 polymer ?
#
loop_
_entity_poly.entity_id
_entity_poly.type
_entity_poly.pdbx_seq_one_letter_code
_entity_poly.pdbx_strand_id
1 'polypeptide(L)'
;MATNNEDQSEWYTVICRTCTYTLPVRYQDIVPIGQGAFGAVIRATDRTTGRYVAIKKLLHPFQTKTHAKRSYRELKVLIDLNHPNGQIVQLYDVFTPDQDRENFETLYFVFNYIPYTMNQVIKRQLPVSDGHIKQIIYSILCGLKYIHSAGILHRDLKPDNVGIDKDSNVTVSLLSMLT
;
A
#
# COMPACT_ATOMS: atom_id res chain seq x y z
N MET A 1 15.27 21.37 40.78
CA MET A 1 15.70 20.24 39.94
C MET A 1 14.47 19.41 39.64
N ALA A 2 13.90 19.59 38.46
CA ALA A 2 12.91 18.68 37.89
C ALA A 2 13.44 18.35 36.50
N THR A 3 13.99 17.15 36.34
CA THR A 3 14.38 16.60 35.05
C THR A 3 13.10 16.11 34.37
N ASN A 4 12.52 16.95 33.51
CA ASN A 4 11.51 16.50 32.56
C ASN A 4 12.21 15.62 31.52
N ASN A 5 12.21 14.31 31.77
CA ASN A 5 12.46 13.32 30.73
C ASN A 5 11.19 13.20 29.88
N GLU A 6 11.01 14.13 28.93
CA GLU A 6 10.08 13.98 27.82
C GLU A 6 10.81 13.36 26.63
N ASP A 7 11.12 12.07 26.72
CA ASP A 7 11.41 11.25 25.54
C ASP A 7 10.20 10.34 25.32
N GLN A 8 9.12 10.91 24.78
CA GLN A 8 8.08 10.11 24.16
C GLN A 8 8.68 9.55 22.87
N SER A 9 9.08 8.28 22.89
CA SER A 9 9.54 7.54 21.71
C SER A 9 8.66 7.87 20.50
N GLU A 10 9.27 8.39 19.41
CA GLU A 10 8.58 8.73 18.15
C GLU A 10 7.85 7.54 17.50
N TRP A 11 8.08 6.34 18.03
CA TRP A 11 7.56 5.06 17.56
C TRP A 11 6.76 4.35 18.64
N TYR A 12 5.76 3.59 18.21
CA TYR A 12 5.01 2.68 19.06
C TYR A 12 4.83 1.33 18.36
N THR A 13 4.62 0.28 19.16
CA THR A 13 4.46 -1.09 18.67
C THR A 13 3.03 -1.57 18.83
N VAL A 14 2.48 -2.19 17.78
CA VAL A 14 1.16 -2.81 17.80
C VAL A 14 1.20 -4.20 17.16
N ILE A 15 0.49 -5.14 17.76
CA ILE A 15 0.33 -6.49 17.20
C ILE A 15 -0.99 -6.55 16.45
N CYS A 16 -0.93 -6.88 15.17
CA CYS A 16 -2.09 -7.04 14.31
C CYS A 16 -2.09 -8.45 13.73
N ARG A 17 -3.05 -9.28 14.16
CA ARG A 17 -3.07 -10.72 13.86
C ARG A 17 -1.76 -11.38 14.30
N THR A 18 -0.99 -11.94 13.36
CA THR A 18 0.30 -12.59 13.62
C THR A 18 1.50 -11.69 13.31
N CYS A 19 1.29 -10.41 12.98
CA CYS A 19 2.36 -9.48 12.59
C CYS A 19 2.50 -8.35 13.61
N THR A 20 3.73 -8.13 14.09
CA THR A 20 4.10 -6.98 14.92
C THR A 20 4.50 -5.81 14.02
N TYR A 21 3.96 -4.62 14.30
CA TYR A 21 4.24 -3.38 13.60
C TYR A 21 4.90 -2.39 14.56
N THR A 22 5.99 -1.76 14.13
CA THR A 22 6.60 -0.61 14.81
C THR A 22 6.36 0.59 13.91
N LEU A 23 5.54 1.54 14.36
CA LEU A 23 5.02 2.63 13.53
C LEU A 23 5.34 3.98 14.16
N PRO A 24 5.59 5.03 13.37
CA PRO A 24 5.63 6.40 13.87
C PRO A 24 4.30 6.77 14.54
N VAL A 25 4.36 7.55 15.62
CA VAL A 25 3.16 8.06 16.33
C VAL A 25 2.20 8.84 15.43
N ARG A 26 2.67 9.30 14.26
CA ARG A 26 1.86 9.90 13.18
C ARG A 26 0.73 9.00 12.69
N TYR A 27 0.95 7.69 12.56
CA TYR A 27 -0.05 6.77 12.03
C TYR A 27 -0.80 6.10 13.17
N GLN A 28 -2.13 6.21 13.19
CA GLN A 28 -2.96 5.82 14.34
C GLN A 28 -4.24 5.10 13.89
N ASP A 29 -5.09 4.68 14.82
CA ASP A 29 -6.38 4.01 14.55
C ASP A 29 -6.25 2.78 13.62
N ILE A 30 -5.30 1.92 13.98
CA ILE A 30 -4.82 0.81 13.14
C ILE A 30 -5.89 -0.27 12.96
N VAL A 31 -6.15 -0.65 11.71
CA VAL A 31 -7.08 -1.74 11.35
C VAL A 31 -6.40 -2.70 10.37
N PRO A 32 -6.29 -4.01 10.67
CA PRO A 32 -5.73 -4.98 9.72
C PRO A 32 -6.67 -5.19 8.54
N ILE A 33 -6.18 -4.98 7.32
CA ILE A 33 -6.98 -5.08 6.08
C ILE A 33 -6.54 -6.21 5.15
N GLY A 34 -5.30 -6.69 5.23
CA GLY A 34 -4.82 -7.76 4.37
C GLY A 34 -3.58 -8.46 4.90
N GLN A 35 -3.39 -9.73 4.53
CA GLN A 35 -2.18 -10.50 4.83
C GLN A 35 -1.92 -11.45 3.66
N GLY A 36 -0.68 -11.49 3.19
CA GLY A 36 -0.25 -12.36 2.09
C GLY A 36 1.21 -12.80 2.28
N ALA A 37 1.70 -13.60 1.34
CA ALA A 37 3.03 -14.21 1.41
C ALA A 37 4.18 -13.18 1.50
N PHE A 38 3.99 -11.98 0.96
CA PHE A 38 5.03 -10.96 0.83
C PHE A 38 4.83 -9.76 1.77
N GLY A 39 3.81 -9.78 2.62
CA GLY A 39 3.50 -8.63 3.44
C GLY A 39 2.18 -8.73 4.18
N ALA A 40 2.05 -7.88 5.19
CA ALA A 40 0.80 -7.63 5.87
C ALA A 40 0.45 -6.15 5.72
N VAL A 41 -0.83 -5.87 5.56
CA VAL A 41 -1.35 -4.54 5.25
C VAL A 41 -2.35 -4.13 6.32
N ILE A 42 -2.13 -2.93 6.86
CA ILE A 42 -3.03 -2.25 7.79
C ILE A 42 -3.55 -0.97 7.14
N ARG A 43 -4.75 -0.56 7.53
CA ARG A 43 -5.23 0.82 7.37
C ARG A 43 -4.84 1.59 8.62
N ALA A 44 -4.40 2.83 8.45
CA ALA A 44 -4.16 3.78 9.53
C ALA A 44 -4.75 5.16 9.19
N THR A 45 -4.99 5.97 10.20
CA THR A 45 -5.20 7.41 10.08
C THR A 45 -3.84 8.11 10.14
N ASP A 46 -3.47 8.85 9.12
CA ASP A 46 -2.33 9.76 9.18
C ASP A 46 -2.76 11.03 9.92
N ARG A 47 -2.30 11.23 11.16
CA ARG A 47 -2.69 12.39 11.98
C ARG A 47 -2.17 13.72 11.44
N THR A 48 -1.16 13.73 10.59
CA THR A 48 -0.63 14.95 9.98
C THR A 48 -1.55 15.44 8.86
N THR A 49 -2.06 14.53 8.03
CA THR A 49 -2.90 14.90 6.87
C THR A 49 -4.40 14.70 7.11
N GLY A 50 -4.79 13.99 8.17
CA GLY A 50 -6.16 13.61 8.48
C GLY A 50 -6.75 12.52 7.56
N ARG A 51 -5.93 11.93 6.68
CA ARG A 51 -6.38 10.97 5.67
C ARG A 51 -6.19 9.52 6.13
N TYR A 52 -6.99 8.62 5.59
CA TYR A 52 -6.71 7.19 5.70
C TYR A 52 -5.59 6.79 4.72
N VAL A 53 -4.67 5.96 5.21
CA VAL A 53 -3.56 5.39 4.44
C VAL A 53 -3.52 3.87 4.60
N ALA A 54 -2.98 3.19 3.59
CA ALA A 54 -2.67 1.76 3.66
C ALA A 54 -1.18 1.58 3.89
N ILE A 55 -0.78 0.90 4.97
CA ILE A 55 0.62 0.64 5.30
C ILE A 55 0.90 -0.84 5.08
N LYS A 56 1.79 -1.15 4.14
CA LYS A 56 2.28 -2.51 3.85
C LYS A 56 3.62 -2.71 4.54
N LYS A 57 3.68 -3.64 5.50
CA LYS A 57 4.93 -4.15 6.06
C LYS A 57 5.49 -5.21 5.10
N LEU A 58 6.73 -5.03 4.64
CA LEU A 58 7.42 -6.07 3.88
C LEU A 58 7.94 -7.15 4.84
N LEU A 59 7.65 -8.42 4.53
CA LEU A 59 8.15 -9.55 5.30
C LEU A 59 9.47 -10.02 4.70
N HIS A 60 10.53 -10.03 5.53
CA HIS A 60 11.85 -10.56 5.18
C HIS A 60 12.45 -10.05 3.85
N PRO A 61 12.39 -8.73 3.55
CA PRO A 61 12.84 -8.19 2.27
C PRO A 61 14.32 -8.49 1.96
N PHE A 62 15.16 -8.72 2.98
CA PHE A 62 16.61 -8.92 2.82
C PHE A 62 17.09 -10.36 3.11
N GLN A 63 16.18 -11.31 3.32
CA GLN A 63 16.54 -12.70 3.65
C GLN A 63 17.40 -13.37 2.57
N THR A 64 17.19 -13.02 1.30
CA THR A 64 18.03 -13.49 0.20
C THR A 64 18.36 -12.34 -0.75
N LYS A 65 19.45 -12.47 -1.51
CA LYS A 65 19.78 -11.51 -2.58
C LYS A 65 18.64 -11.33 -3.58
N THR A 66 17.89 -12.40 -3.85
CA THR A 66 16.73 -12.37 -4.76
C THR A 66 15.57 -11.56 -4.17
N HIS A 67 15.24 -11.76 -2.89
CA HIS A 67 14.22 -10.95 -2.20
C HIS A 67 14.63 -9.48 -2.15
N ALA A 68 15.87 -9.19 -1.79
CA ALA A 68 16.37 -7.81 -1.69
C ALA A 68 16.30 -7.09 -3.04
N LYS A 69 16.78 -7.74 -4.10
CA LYS A 69 16.73 -7.20 -5.47
C LYS A 69 15.30 -6.95 -5.93
N ARG A 70 14.37 -7.82 -5.54
CA ARG A 70 12.95 -7.68 -5.84
C ARG A 70 12.32 -6.50 -5.10
N SER A 71 12.49 -6.40 -3.78
CA SER A 71 11.98 -5.27 -2.98
C SER A 71 12.53 -3.93 -3.45
N TYR A 72 13.82 -3.87 -3.82
CA TYR A 72 14.42 -2.67 -4.39
C TYR A 72 13.78 -2.26 -5.74
N ARG A 73 13.54 -3.23 -6.64
CA ARG A 73 12.87 -2.96 -7.92
C ARG A 73 11.43 -2.49 -7.71
N GLU A 74 10.71 -3.09 -6.75
CA GLU A 74 9.36 -2.67 -6.37
C GLU A 74 9.36 -1.21 -5.91
N LEU A 75 10.25 -0.87 -4.98
CA LEU A 75 10.39 0.49 -4.49
C LEU A 75 10.72 1.48 -5.61
N LYS A 76 11.72 1.16 -6.45
CA LYS A 76 12.15 2.03 -7.54
C LYS A 76 11.02 2.33 -8.51
N VAL A 77 10.27 1.30 -8.90
CA VAL A 77 9.10 1.47 -9.76
C VAL A 77 8.05 2.35 -9.08
N LEU A 78 7.71 2.06 -7.82
CA LEU A 78 6.66 2.80 -7.12
C LEU A 78 6.99 4.29 -6.89
N ILE A 79 8.27 4.63 -6.69
CA ILE A 79 8.72 6.03 -6.57
C ILE A 79 8.49 6.80 -7.87
N ASP A 80 8.74 6.17 -9.02
CA ASP A 80 8.64 6.83 -10.32
C ASP A 80 7.19 6.93 -10.84
N LEU A 81 6.25 6.21 -10.22
CA LEU A 81 4.85 6.19 -10.63
C LEU A 81 4.05 7.30 -9.96
N ASN A 82 3.70 8.31 -10.75
CA ASN A 82 2.79 9.37 -10.37
C ASN A 82 1.76 9.58 -11.49
N HIS A 83 0.66 8.82 -11.44
CA HIS A 83 -0.39 8.91 -12.44
C HIS A 83 -1.32 10.09 -12.15
N PRO A 84 -1.43 11.10 -13.04
CA PRO A 84 -2.15 12.34 -12.76
C PRO A 84 -3.64 12.14 -12.44
N ASN A 85 -4.26 11.13 -13.06
CA ASN A 85 -5.69 10.86 -12.93
C ASN A 85 -6.04 9.77 -11.89
N GLY A 86 -5.09 9.31 -11.05
CA GLY A 86 -5.37 8.42 -9.92
C GLY A 86 -5.71 6.94 -10.23
N GLN A 87 -5.53 6.48 -11.47
CA GLN A 87 -5.78 5.07 -11.84
C GLN A 87 -4.70 4.11 -11.36
N ILE A 88 -3.64 4.60 -10.71
CA ILE A 88 -2.55 3.79 -10.15
C ILE A 88 -2.37 4.14 -8.68
N VAL A 89 -2.17 3.12 -7.85
CA VAL A 89 -1.88 3.31 -6.41
C VAL A 89 -0.65 4.20 -6.24
N GLN A 90 -0.73 5.17 -5.35
CA GLN A 90 0.30 6.16 -5.11
C GLN A 90 1.05 5.84 -3.82
N LEU A 91 2.38 5.79 -3.91
CA LEU A 91 3.27 5.71 -2.76
C LEU A 91 3.38 7.12 -2.13
N TYR A 92 2.97 7.25 -0.88
CA TYR A 92 3.05 8.50 -0.12
C TYR A 92 4.31 8.59 0.74
N ASP A 93 4.76 7.47 1.31
CA ASP A 93 5.88 7.45 2.24
C ASP A 93 6.54 6.07 2.31
N VAL A 94 7.80 6.03 2.75
CA VAL A 94 8.58 4.83 3.00
C VAL A 94 9.40 5.05 4.26
N PHE A 95 9.26 4.17 5.24
CA PHE A 95 9.99 4.30 6.50
C PHE A 95 10.47 2.96 7.06
N THR A 96 11.43 3.05 7.97
CA THR A 96 11.93 1.93 8.77
C THR A 96 12.11 2.39 10.23
N PRO A 97 11.77 1.55 11.22
CA PRO A 97 12.11 1.81 12.62
C PRO A 97 13.59 1.52 12.91
N ASP A 98 14.28 0.80 12.02
CA ASP A 98 15.67 0.37 12.21
C ASP A 98 16.60 1.58 12.05
N GLN A 99 17.40 1.88 13.07
CA GLN A 99 18.25 3.08 13.12
C GLN A 99 19.58 2.88 12.39
N ASP A 100 20.07 1.64 12.33
CA ASP A 100 21.39 1.31 11.80
C ASP A 100 21.29 0.45 10.55
N ARG A 101 22.17 0.73 9.58
CA ARG A 101 22.27 -0.02 8.32
C ARG A 101 22.55 -1.51 8.53
N GLU A 102 23.31 -1.87 9.56
CA GLU A 102 23.68 -3.26 9.85
C GLU A 102 22.48 -4.09 10.33
N ASN A 103 21.48 -3.45 10.94
CA ASN A 103 20.27 -4.07 11.50
C ASN A 103 19.02 -3.78 10.64
N PHE A 104 19.20 -3.31 9.41
CA PHE A 104 18.09 -2.94 8.54
C PHE A 104 17.37 -4.19 8.00
N GLU A 105 16.23 -4.50 8.60
CA GLU A 105 15.42 -5.69 8.29
C GLU A 105 13.97 -5.35 7.94
N THR A 106 13.48 -4.22 8.42
CA THR A 106 12.08 -3.84 8.36
C THR A 106 11.88 -2.66 7.42
N LEU A 107 10.90 -2.78 6.52
CA LEU A 107 10.52 -1.69 5.62
C LEU A 107 9.00 -1.60 5.52
N TYR A 108 8.49 -0.38 5.61
CA TYR A 108 7.08 -0.06 5.49
C TYR A 108 6.85 0.86 4.30
N PHE A 109 5.84 0.53 3.49
CA PHE A 109 5.37 1.37 2.41
C PHE A 109 3.99 1.93 2.76
N VAL A 110 3.81 3.23 2.59
CA VAL A 110 2.55 3.93 2.87
C VAL A 110 1.92 4.36 1.55
N PHE A 111 0.68 3.95 1.33
CA PHE A 111 -0.07 4.22 0.11
C PHE A 111 -1.37 4.96 0.41
N ASN A 112 -1.97 5.53 -0.63
CA ASN A 112 -3.37 5.95 -0.57
C ASN A 112 -4.27 4.76 -0.22
N TYR A 113 -5.18 4.97 0.74
CA TYR A 113 -6.14 3.93 1.12
C TYR A 113 -7.31 3.90 0.13
N ILE A 114 -7.66 2.69 -0.31
CA ILE A 114 -8.81 2.44 -1.16
C ILE A 114 -9.75 1.48 -0.44
N PRO A 115 -10.99 1.89 -0.15
CA PRO A 115 -11.86 1.19 0.79
C PRO A 115 -12.39 -0.15 0.27
N TYR A 116 -12.60 -0.27 -1.04
CA TYR A 116 -13.22 -1.44 -1.65
C TYR A 116 -12.36 -2.00 -2.77
N THR A 117 -12.46 -3.31 -2.98
CA THR A 117 -11.91 -3.98 -4.17
C THR A 117 -13.03 -4.42 -5.10
N MET A 118 -12.73 -4.56 -6.39
CA MET A 118 -13.66 -5.12 -7.38
C MET A 118 -14.16 -6.50 -6.96
N ASN A 119 -13.30 -7.33 -6.34
CA ASN A 119 -13.72 -8.65 -5.82
C ASN A 119 -14.84 -8.52 -4.78
N GLN A 120 -14.77 -7.53 -3.89
CA GLN A 120 -15.82 -7.28 -2.90
C GLN A 120 -17.12 -6.81 -3.55
N VAL A 121 -17.04 -5.94 -4.57
CA VAL A 121 -18.20 -5.46 -5.34
C VAL A 121 -18.90 -6.63 -6.03
N ILE A 122 -18.13 -7.48 -6.71
CA ILE A 122 -18.65 -8.68 -7.40
C ILE A 122 -19.33 -9.64 -6.41
N LYS A 123 -18.67 -9.94 -5.28
CA LYS A 123 -19.21 -10.87 -4.26
C LYS A 123 -20.49 -10.35 -3.60
N ARG A 124 -20.62 -9.04 -3.42
CA ARG A 124 -21.82 -8.42 -2.84
C ARG A 124 -22.98 -8.31 -3.82
N GLN A 125 -22.79 -8.67 -5.09
CA GLN A 125 -23.78 -8.55 -6.17
C GLN A 125 -24.39 -7.14 -6.22
N LEU A 126 -23.56 -6.11 -5.99
CA LEU A 126 -24.03 -4.74 -6.08
C LEU A 126 -24.48 -4.47 -7.52
N PRO A 127 -25.60 -3.76 -7.74
CA PRO A 127 -26.03 -3.40 -9.09
C PRO A 127 -24.95 -2.56 -9.78
N VAL A 128 -24.38 -3.07 -10.86
CA VAL A 128 -23.41 -2.36 -11.70
C VAL A 128 -24.07 -2.06 -13.04
N SER A 129 -24.30 -0.78 -13.35
CA SER A 129 -24.86 -0.38 -14.64
C SER A 129 -23.83 -0.51 -15.76
N ASP A 130 -24.29 -0.55 -17.00
CA ASP A 130 -23.40 -0.52 -18.18
C ASP A 130 -22.47 0.70 -18.17
N GLY A 131 -22.94 1.84 -17.63
CA GLY A 131 -22.13 3.03 -17.44
C GLY A 131 -20.97 2.79 -16.48
N HIS A 132 -21.24 2.16 -15.33
CA HIS A 132 -20.20 1.79 -14.37
C HIS A 132 -19.21 0.80 -14.99
N ILE A 133 -19.68 -0.23 -15.72
CA ILE A 133 -18.80 -1.20 -16.39
C ILE A 133 -17.84 -0.49 -17.36
N LYS A 134 -18.37 0.42 -18.20
CA LYS A 134 -17.55 1.21 -19.14
C LYS A 134 -16.50 2.04 -18.41
N GLN A 135 -16.88 2.74 -17.33
CA GLN A 135 -15.95 3.56 -16.55
C GLN A 135 -14.86 2.74 -15.86
N ILE A 136 -15.22 1.57 -15.32
CA ILE A 136 -14.28 0.64 -14.69
C ILE A 136 -13.26 0.14 -15.72
N ILE A 137 -13.72 -0.37 -16.86
CA ILE A 137 -12.84 -0.86 -17.92
C ILE A 137 -11.94 0.26 -18.44
N TYR A 138 -12.51 1.44 -18.71
CA TYR A 138 -11.76 2.60 -19.17
C TYR A 138 -10.63 2.98 -18.21
N SER A 139 -10.92 3.01 -16.91
CA SER A 139 -9.95 3.39 -15.87
C SER A 139 -8.84 2.35 -15.74
N ILE A 140 -9.19 1.05 -15.78
CA ILE A 140 -8.20 -0.03 -15.80
C ILE A 140 -7.29 0.13 -17.02
N LEU A 141 -7.84 0.37 -18.20
CA LEU A 141 -7.05 0.55 -19.43
C LEU A 141 -6.16 1.79 -19.38
N CYS A 142 -6.61 2.89 -18.76
CA CYS A 142 -5.79 4.07 -18.55
C CYS A 142 -4.60 3.77 -17.62
N GLY A 143 -4.85 3.11 -16.49
CA GLY A 143 -3.79 2.69 -15.57
C GLY A 143 -2.79 1.76 -16.25
N LEU A 144 -3.28 0.75 -16.99
CA LEU A 144 -2.43 -0.17 -17.75
C LEU A 144 -1.60 0.56 -18.81
N LYS A 145 -2.21 1.47 -19.58
CA LYS A 145 -1.50 2.29 -20.58
C LYS A 145 -0.34 3.04 -19.94
N TYR A 146 -0.55 3.64 -18.77
CA TYR A 146 0.49 4.37 -18.06
C TYR A 146 1.65 3.48 -17.60
N ILE A 147 1.37 2.38 -16.89
CA ILE A 147 2.45 1.49 -16.44
C ILE A 147 3.19 0.85 -17.62
N HIS A 148 2.48 0.54 -18.72
CA HIS A 148 3.09 0.03 -19.95
C HIS A 148 4.00 1.08 -20.60
N SER A 149 3.63 2.37 -20.56
CA SER A 149 4.49 3.46 -21.06
C SER A 149 5.78 3.62 -20.25
N ALA A 150 5.79 3.18 -18.99
CA ALA A 150 6.97 3.10 -18.14
C ALA A 150 7.72 1.74 -18.25
N GLY A 151 7.35 0.89 -19.21
CA GLY A 151 8.01 -0.41 -19.45
C GLY A 151 7.67 -1.48 -18.41
N ILE A 152 6.60 -1.29 -17.64
CA ILE A 152 6.18 -2.18 -16.54
C ILE A 152 4.99 -3.02 -16.99
N LEU A 153 5.01 -4.33 -16.71
CA LEU A 153 3.91 -5.24 -17.06
C LEU A 153 3.13 -5.72 -15.83
N HIS A 154 1.80 -5.54 -15.87
CA HIS A 154 0.74 -6.11 -15.01
C HIS A 154 1.12 -7.42 -14.28
N ARG A 155 0.99 -8.50 -15.07
CA ARG A 155 1.18 -9.92 -14.73
C ARG A 155 0.23 -10.54 -13.70
N ASP A 156 -0.41 -9.76 -12.84
CA ASP A 156 -1.37 -10.25 -11.84
C ASP A 156 -2.64 -9.38 -11.78
N LEU A 157 -3.16 -8.94 -12.94
CA LEU A 157 -4.40 -8.17 -12.97
C LEU A 157 -5.59 -9.08 -12.67
N LYS A 158 -6.24 -8.83 -11.53
CA LYS A 158 -7.42 -9.56 -11.05
C LYS A 158 -8.29 -8.67 -10.18
N PRO A 159 -9.56 -9.04 -9.89
CA PRO A 159 -10.47 -8.20 -9.13
C PRO A 159 -9.99 -7.79 -7.72
N ASP A 160 -9.10 -8.57 -7.09
CA ASP A 160 -8.51 -8.19 -5.79
C ASP A 160 -7.51 -7.03 -5.90
N ASN A 161 -6.94 -6.80 -7.07
CA ASN A 161 -5.95 -5.76 -7.33
C ASN A 161 -6.54 -4.52 -8.03
N VAL A 162 -7.86 -4.44 -8.14
CA VAL A 162 -8.55 -3.26 -8.64
C VAL A 162 -9.35 -2.67 -7.49
N GLY A 163 -8.93 -1.51 -7.01
CA GLY A 163 -9.60 -0.76 -5.97
C GLY A 163 -10.67 0.17 -6.54
N ILE A 164 -11.74 0.37 -5.79
CA ILE A 164 -12.77 1.37 -6.06
C ILE A 164 -12.98 2.22 -4.81
N ASP A 165 -13.02 3.53 -4.98
CA ASP A 165 -13.39 4.45 -3.92
C ASP A 165 -14.90 4.74 -3.88
N LYS A 166 -15.31 5.59 -2.93
CA LYS A 166 -16.69 6.00 -2.73
C LYS A 166 -17.27 6.85 -3.87
N ASP A 167 -16.41 7.47 -4.67
CA ASP A 167 -16.76 8.36 -5.77
C ASP A 167 -16.74 7.60 -7.12
N SER A 168 -16.68 6.26 -7.07
CA SER A 168 -16.56 5.35 -8.21
C SER A 168 -15.28 5.52 -9.03
N ASN A 169 -14.24 6.14 -8.46
CA ASN A 169 -12.93 6.15 -9.10
C ASN A 169 -12.28 4.79 -8.96
N VAL A 170 -11.65 4.34 -10.04
CA VAL A 170 -11.01 3.03 -10.12
C VAL A 170 -9.51 3.19 -10.17
N THR A 171 -8.85 2.46 -9.30
CA THR A 171 -7.39 2.46 -9.17
C THR A 171 -6.87 1.03 -9.26
N VAL A 172 -5.91 0.82 -10.14
CA VAL A 172 -5.19 -0.45 -10.26
C VAL A 172 -4.05 -0.45 -9.24
N SER A 173 -4.09 -1.45 -8.37
CA SER A 173 -3.04 -1.70 -7.38
C SER A 173 -1.89 -2.45 -8.04
N LEU A 174 -0.68 -1.91 -7.86
CA LEU A 174 0.53 -2.59 -8.30
C LEU A 174 1.18 -3.41 -7.17
N LEU A 175 0.53 -3.49 -6.01
CA LEU A 175 1.09 -4.08 -4.79
C LEU A 175 1.38 -5.58 -4.90
N SER A 176 0.86 -6.25 -5.92
CA SER A 176 1.11 -7.65 -6.23
C SER A 176 1.98 -7.88 -7.48
N MET A 177 2.42 -6.82 -8.17
CA MET A 177 2.99 -6.93 -9.53
C MET A 177 4.34 -7.62 -9.65
N LEU A 178 5.03 -7.88 -8.54
CA LEU A 178 6.37 -8.45 -8.58
C LEU A 178 6.48 -9.81 -7.90
N THR A 179 5.33 -10.49 -7.65
CA THR A 179 5.30 -11.91 -7.22
C THR A 179 6.05 -12.82 -8.14
#